data_AF-A0A914L6V8-F1
#
_entry.id   AF-A0A914L6V8-F1
#
_cell.length_a   1.000
_cell.length_b   1.000
_cell.length_c   1.000
_cell.angle_alpha   90.00
_cell.angle_beta   90.00
_cell.angle_gamma   90.00
#
_symmetry.space_group_name_H-M   'P 1'
#
loop_
_entity.id
_entity.type
_entity.pdbx_description
1 polymer ?
#
loop_
_entity_poly.entity_id
_entity_poly.type
_entity_poly.pdbx_seq_one_letter_code
_entity_poly.pdbx_strand_id
1 'polypeptide(L)'
;MRAATHFGKAADRLFLDFFLEKKTRDDIMDLILIIKEQFRQMIVSEDWIDERTKTRALKKLEIMKQYSGYFDEFMDTEGIINENQYVT
;
A
#
# COMPACT_ATOMS: atom_id res chain seq x y z
N MET A 1 -26.65 0.39 3.85
CA MET A 1 -25.54 0.79 4.73
C MET A 1 -25.02 2.14 4.23
N ARG A 2 -25.47 3.27 4.80
CA ARG A 2 -25.14 4.64 4.32
C ARG A 2 -23.89 5.24 4.97
N ALA A 3 -23.43 4.69 6.10
CA ALA A 3 -22.30 5.22 6.86
C ALA A 3 -20.96 5.08 6.12
N ALA A 4 -20.64 3.90 5.57
CA ALA A 4 -19.40 3.69 4.82
C ALA A 4 -19.31 4.54 3.54
N THR A 5 -20.45 4.94 2.97
CA THR A 5 -20.53 5.72 1.73
C THR A 5 -20.15 7.19 1.94
N HIS A 6 -20.34 7.73 3.14
CA HIS A 6 -20.06 9.14 3.47
C HIS A 6 -18.94 9.31 4.50
N PHE A 7 -18.67 8.29 5.33
CA PHE A 7 -17.68 8.32 6.42
C PHE A 7 -16.63 7.22 6.26
N GLY A 8 -16.21 6.92 5.02
CA GLY A 8 -15.26 5.85 4.71
C GLY A 8 -13.98 5.92 5.55
N LYS A 9 -13.32 7.09 5.58
CA LYS A 9 -12.10 7.31 6.37
C LYS A 9 -12.30 7.06 7.88
N ALA A 10 -13.44 7.46 8.44
CA ALA A 10 -13.73 7.25 9.85
C ALA A 10 -14.04 5.78 10.15
N ALA A 11 -14.73 5.08 9.25
CA ALA A 11 -14.95 3.64 9.35
C ALA A 11 -13.62 2.86 9.24
N ASP A 12 -12.75 3.28 8.34
CA ASP A 12 -11.41 2.70 8.17
C ASP A 12 -10.55 2.94 9.41
N ARG A 13 -10.52 4.16 9.97
CA ARG A 13 -9.83 4.45 11.24
C ARG A 13 -10.27 3.51 12.37
N LEU A 14 -11.59 3.33 12.53
CA LEU A 14 -12.14 2.41 13.53
C LEU A 14 -11.68 0.98 13.27
N PHE A 15 -11.74 0.52 12.02
CA PHE A 15 -11.27 -0.82 11.65
C PHE A 15 -9.80 -1.02 12.01
N LEU A 16 -8.95 -0.02 11.71
CA LEU A 16 -7.53 -0.06 12.03
C LEU A 16 -7.27 -0.17 13.54
N ASP A 17 -8.00 0.60 14.35
CA ASP A 17 -7.84 0.60 15.81
C ASP A 17 -8.23 -0.75 16.45
N PHE A 18 -9.25 -1.44 15.91
CA PHE A 18 -9.75 -2.67 16.51
C PHE A 18 -9.12 -3.95 15.95
N PHE A 19 -8.65 -3.93 14.70
CA PHE A 19 -8.35 -5.17 13.98
C PHE A 19 -6.97 -5.23 13.34
N LEU A 20 -6.26 -4.10 13.15
CA LEU A 20 -4.96 -4.10 12.47
C LEU A 20 -3.82 -3.72 13.41
N GLU A 21 -3.03 -4.72 13.78
CA GLU A 21 -1.76 -4.47 14.45
C GLU A 21 -0.76 -3.83 13.50
N LYS A 22 -0.06 -2.78 13.99
CA LYS A 22 1.00 -2.11 13.22
C LYS A 22 2.06 -3.09 12.70
N LYS A 23 2.41 -4.11 13.50
CA LYS A 23 3.38 -5.14 13.13
C LYS A 23 2.98 -5.88 11.85
N THR A 24 1.68 -6.18 11.69
CA THR A 24 1.16 -6.86 10.48
C THR A 24 1.45 -6.05 9.23
N ARG A 25 1.33 -4.72 9.29
CA ARG A 25 1.65 -3.85 8.15
C ARG A 25 3.14 -3.91 7.82
N ASP A 26 3.99 -3.81 8.83
CA ASP A 26 5.45 -3.83 8.67
C ASP A 26 5.91 -5.20 8.10
N ASP A 27 5.35 -6.32 8.59
CA ASP A 27 5.61 -7.66 8.06
C ASP A 27 5.18 -7.80 6.58
N ILE A 28 4.04 -7.22 6.19
CA ILE A 28 3.59 -7.21 4.78
C ILE A 28 4.53 -6.37 3.91
N MET A 29 5.02 -5.23 4.42
CA MET A 29 5.97 -4.41 3.67
C MET A 29 7.27 -5.16 3.41
N ASP A 30 7.79 -5.89 4.40
CA ASP A 30 8.97 -6.73 4.23
C ASP A 30 8.73 -7.86 3.22
N LEU A 31 7.55 -8.49 3.25
CA LEU A 31 7.17 -9.50 2.26
C LEU A 31 7.15 -8.94 0.84
N ILE A 32 6.62 -7.73 0.65
CA ILE A 32 6.61 -7.09 -0.68
C ILE A 32 8.04 -6.86 -1.17
N LEU A 33 8.97 -6.46 -0.28
CA LEU A 33 10.38 -6.30 -0.64
C LEU A 33 11.01 -7.62 -1.10
N ILE A 34 10.73 -8.71 -0.39
CA ILE A 34 11.19 -10.06 -0.77
C ILE A 34 10.64 -10.45 -2.15
N ILE A 35 9.34 -10.22 -2.41
CA ILE A 35 8.72 -10.51 -3.71
C ILE A 35 9.34 -9.67 -4.82
N LYS A 36 9.57 -8.37 -4.57
CA LYS A 36 10.24 -7.49 -5.54
C LYS A 36 11.63 -7.99 -5.88
N GLU A 37 12.40 -8.44 -4.88
CA GLU A 37 13.74 -8.97 -5.14
C GLU A 37 13.68 -10.28 -5.92
N GLN A 38 12.78 -11.19 -5.56
CA GLN A 38 12.61 -12.43 -6.32
C GLN A 38 12.22 -12.16 -7.78
N PHE A 39 11.34 -11.18 -8.02
CA PHE A 39 10.96 -10.78 -9.37
C PHE A 39 12.11 -10.14 -10.15
N ARG A 40 12.98 -9.37 -9.47
CA ARG A 40 14.25 -8.89 -10.07
C ARG A 40 15.10 -10.07 -10.53
N GLN A 41 15.28 -11.07 -9.68
CA GLN A 41 16.07 -12.27 -10.00
C GLN A 41 15.50 -13.01 -11.21
N MET A 42 14.17 -13.15 -11.29
CA MET A 42 13.51 -13.72 -12.47
C MET A 42 13.83 -12.92 -13.74
N ILE A 43 13.73 -11.59 -13.72
CA ILE A 43 14.01 -10.76 -14.92
C ILE A 43 15.45 -10.93 -15.41
N VAL A 44 16.43 -11.01 -14.51
CA VAL A 44 17.84 -11.09 -14.91
C VAL A 44 18.22 -12.48 -15.40
N SER A 45 17.56 -13.54 -14.90
CA SER A 45 17.88 -14.93 -15.25
C SER A 45 17.32 -15.41 -16.59
N GLU A 46 16.38 -14.69 -17.20
CA GLU A 46 15.75 -15.12 -18.46
C GLU A 46 16.63 -14.83 -19.69
N ASP A 47 16.90 -15.86 -20.48
CA ASP A 47 17.71 -15.75 -21.70
C ASP A 47 16.92 -15.23 -22.92
N TRP A 48 15.60 -15.34 -22.91
CA TRP A 48 14.75 -14.92 -24.04
C TRP A 48 14.45 -13.42 -24.06
N ILE A 49 14.78 -12.69 -22.99
CA ILE A 49 14.56 -11.24 -22.88
C ILE A 49 15.88 -10.54 -23.23
N ASP A 50 15.85 -9.63 -24.20
CA ASP A 50 17.02 -8.84 -24.53
C ASP A 50 17.39 -7.84 -23.41
N GLU A 51 18.66 -7.45 -23.34
CA GLU A 51 19.19 -6.60 -22.27
C GLU A 51 18.53 -5.21 -22.19
N ARG A 52 18.09 -4.64 -23.32
CA ARG A 52 17.37 -3.36 -23.33
C ARG A 52 16.00 -3.51 -22.69
N THR A 53 15.30 -4.62 -22.95
CA THR A 53 14.01 -4.92 -22.35
C THR A 53 14.14 -5.26 -20.87
N LYS A 54 15.15 -6.04 -20.46
CA LYS A 54 15.47 -6.29 -19.04
C LYS A 54 15.70 -4.99 -18.27
N THR A 55 16.54 -4.09 -18.80
CA THR A 55 16.83 -2.79 -18.18
C THR A 55 15.55 -1.97 -17.94
N ARG A 56 14.62 -1.97 -18.90
CA ARG A 56 13.33 -1.28 -18.77
C ARG A 56 12.43 -1.92 -17.72
N ALA A 57 12.38 -3.25 -17.68
CA ALA A 57 11.61 -3.99 -16.69
C ALA A 57 12.13 -3.74 -15.27
N LEU A 58 13.45 -3.75 -15.08
CA LEU A 58 14.10 -3.43 -13.81
C LEU A 58 13.82 -1.99 -13.37
N LYS A 59 13.88 -1.02 -14.29
CA LYS A 59 13.52 0.38 -13.99
C LYS A 59 12.05 0.51 -13.56
N LYS A 60 11.13 -0.22 -14.20
CA LYS A 60 9.73 -0.25 -13.80
C LYS A 60 9.58 -0.81 -12.38
N LEU A 61 10.27 -1.90 -12.07
CA LEU A 61 10.25 -2.54 -10.75
C LEU A 61 10.80 -1.63 -9.65
N GLU A 62 11.84 -0.85 -9.94
CA GLU A 62 12.44 0.12 -9.01
C GLU A 62 11.41 1.19 -8.60
N ILE A 63 10.71 1.79 -9.59
CA ILE A 63 9.77 2.89 -9.35
C ILE A 63 8.38 2.45 -8.84
N MET A 64 8.11 1.14 -8.74
CA MET A 64 6.87 0.63 -8.17
C MET A 64 6.74 1.04 -6.70
N LYS A 65 5.79 1.94 -6.44
CA LYS A 65 5.35 2.34 -5.09
C LYS A 65 4.62 1.18 -4.41
N GLN A 66 4.78 1.11 -3.10
CA GLN A 66 4.14 0.10 -2.26
C GLN A 66 3.18 0.82 -1.32
N TYR A 67 1.95 0.31 -1.23
CA TYR A 67 0.92 0.77 -0.31
C TYR A 67 0.40 -0.46 0.42
N SER A 68 0.37 -0.46 1.76
CA SER A 68 -0.01 -1.62 2.57
C SER A 68 -0.99 -1.20 3.66
N GLY A 69 -2.16 -1.84 3.67
CA GLY A 69 -3.22 -1.64 4.67
C GLY A 69 -3.99 -0.34 4.49
N TYR A 70 -3.37 0.79 4.81
CA TYR A 70 -4.00 2.10 4.88
C TYR A 70 -2.99 3.20 4.55
N PHE A 71 -3.47 4.39 4.17
CA PHE A 71 -2.61 5.56 4.06
C PHE A 71 -2.38 6.18 5.43
N ASP A 72 -1.18 6.69 5.72
CA ASP A 72 -0.86 7.26 7.03
C ASP A 72 -1.79 8.42 7.44
N GLU A 73 -2.36 9.13 6.47
CA GLU A 73 -3.42 10.14 6.67
C GLU A 73 -4.67 9.58 7.39
N PHE A 74 -4.91 8.27 7.34
CA PHE A 74 -6.01 7.63 8.06
C PHE A 74 -5.74 7.44 9.55
N MET A 75 -4.53 7.77 10.04
CA MET A 75 -4.21 7.80 11.47
C MET A 75 -4.44 9.18 12.10
N ASP A 76 -4.62 10.23 11.29
CA ASP A 76 -4.94 11.57 11.78
C ASP A 76 -6.42 11.68 12.14
N THR A 77 -6.71 11.35 13.40
CA THR A 77 -8.09 11.32 13.91
C THR A 77 -8.71 12.72 13.92
N GLU A 78 -7.95 13.77 14.23
CA GLU A 78 -8.45 15.15 14.25
C GLU A 78 -8.77 15.65 12.83
N GLY A 79 -7.89 15.35 11.87
CA GLY A 79 -8.12 15.65 10.46
C GLY A 79 -9.39 14.98 9.93
N ILE A 80 -9.58 13.69 10.21
CA ILE A 80 -10.78 12.93 9.80
C ILE A 80 -12.04 13.53 10.42
N ILE A 81 -12.01 13.92 11.70
CA ILE A 81 -13.18 14.51 12.36
C ILE A 81 -13.54 15.85 11.71
N ASN A 82 -12.57 16.71 11.45
CA ASN A 82 -12.79 18.05 10.90
C ASN A 82 -13.31 18.03 9.45
N GLU A 83 -12.90 17.05 8.63
CA GLU A 83 -13.44 16.85 7.28
C GLU A 83 -14.94 16.50 7.29
N ASN A 84 -15.40 15.85 8.35
CA ASN A 84 -16.78 15.37 8.50
C ASN A 84 -17.71 16.36 9.24
N GLN A 85 -17.19 17.48 9.74
CA GLN A 85 -17.98 18.51 10.44
C GLN A 85 -18.89 19.34 9.51
N TYR A 86 -18.71 19.24 8.19
CA TYR A 86 -19.47 20.03 7.21
C TYR A 86 -20.48 19.21 6.37
N VAL A 87 -20.64 17.92 6.67
CA VAL A 87 -21.62 17.06 5.98
C VAL A 87 -22.90 17.02 6.81
N THR A 88 -23.82 17.97 6.55
CA THR A 88 -25.16 18.03 7.15
C THR A 88 -26.23 17.61 6.15
#